data_AF-A0A952LQS3-F1
#
_entry.id   AF-A0A952LQS3-F1
#
_cell.length_a   1.000
_cell.length_b   1.000
_cell.length_c   1.000
_cell.angle_alpha   90.00
_cell.angle_beta   90.00
_cell.angle_gamma   90.00
#
_symmetry.space_group_name_H-M   'P 1'
#
loop_
_entity.id
_entity.type
_entity.pdbx_description
1 polymer ?
#
loop_
_entity_poly.entity_id
_entity_poly.type
_entity_poly.pdbx_seq_one_letter_code
_entity_poly.pdbx_strand_id
1 'polypeptide(L)'
;MELLMNTLSNPNISRYSRDILIENSCSPSANQIFLNEDVIIEDDIDPNNFDYTAVKDVRVVRYLKDLDLFYLKKQEQSIGFTSLISGEVKNGEYVYIEVYFESLFNGSHKILSDKYTVTKRVATIKAEKQKGIWKMLIASIVFYSPQKHKFVQQYLDYLNKEIQMDSMQVVIDSLHQNIQIAKEEEAVPEKLEEKKEKKGLKYELGLKAGIGLPVGKFSNLAKVGLAYGVEGIYYINSFAAMEAGITFNSFKGQSETNAPKKWSSTAYTISVLYFLDIKNINPYVSLGIGVYRVKSVFNTPGAPPLNIQPSEIKEITNNFGFVPKVGNIIAINEKLNFNPSISVNNVFYKGELTDGMSFVSMNFSLNYKFY
;
A
#
# COMPACT_ATOMS: atom_id res chain seq x y z
N MET A 1 13.66 7.13 7.50
CA MET A 1 15.06 7.32 7.06
C MET A 1 15.16 7.56 5.55
N GLU A 2 14.64 6.68 4.69
CA GLU A 2 14.64 6.85 3.22
C GLU A 2 14.20 8.26 2.76
N LEU A 3 13.09 8.77 3.30
CA LEU A 3 12.60 10.12 3.01
C LEU A 3 13.62 11.20 3.39
N LEU A 4 14.20 11.13 4.59
CA LEU A 4 15.23 12.07 5.05
C LEU A 4 16.42 12.09 4.08
N MET A 5 16.93 10.92 3.69
CA MET A 5 18.10 10.82 2.81
C MET A 5 17.81 11.35 1.40
N ASN A 6 16.64 11.06 0.84
CA ASN A 6 16.23 11.63 -0.46
C ASN A 6 16.06 13.16 -0.37
N THR A 7 15.51 13.67 0.73
CA THR A 7 15.40 15.11 0.96
C THR A 7 16.79 15.76 1.03
N LEU A 8 17.74 15.20 1.79
CA LEU A 8 19.12 15.68 1.83
C LEU A 8 19.82 15.61 0.46
N SER A 9 19.44 14.65 -0.37
CA SER A 9 19.98 14.47 -1.73
C SER A 9 19.35 15.36 -2.80
N ASN A 10 18.35 16.18 -2.45
CA ASN A 10 17.68 17.08 -3.39
C ASN A 10 18.51 18.38 -3.59
N PRO A 11 18.90 18.73 -4.83
CA PRO A 11 19.70 19.92 -5.11
C PRO A 11 18.96 21.24 -4.85
N ASN A 12 17.62 21.23 -4.81
CA ASN A 12 16.80 22.43 -4.63
C ASN A 12 16.72 22.87 -3.15
N ILE A 13 17.22 22.07 -2.22
CA ILE A 13 17.24 22.41 -0.79
C ILE A 13 18.51 23.20 -0.50
N SER A 14 18.40 24.25 0.32
CA SER A 14 19.56 25.04 0.74
C SER A 14 20.46 24.23 1.70
N ARG A 15 21.74 24.58 1.78
CA ARG A 15 22.66 23.96 2.76
C ARG A 15 22.17 24.16 4.20
N TYR A 16 21.75 25.38 4.53
CA TYR A 16 21.20 25.71 5.84
C TYR A 16 19.98 24.84 6.20
N SER A 17 19.07 24.63 5.25
CA SER A 17 17.91 23.76 5.45
C SER A 17 18.32 22.30 5.67
N ARG A 18 19.36 21.81 4.98
CA ARG A 18 19.88 20.45 5.22
C ARG A 18 20.52 20.32 6.60
N ASP A 19 21.28 21.31 7.05
CA ASP A 19 21.88 21.31 8.39
C ASP A 19 20.79 21.24 9.48
N ILE A 20 19.71 22.02 9.33
CA ILE A 20 18.53 21.95 10.22
C ILE A 20 17.87 20.58 10.18
N LEU A 21 17.71 19.97 9.00
CA LEU A 21 17.11 18.65 8.87
C LEU A 21 17.95 17.57 9.58
N ILE A 22 19.28 17.64 9.44
CA ILE A 22 20.21 16.73 10.12
C ILE A 22 20.09 16.91 11.63
N GLU A 23 20.15 18.14 12.14
CA GLU A 23 20.02 18.43 13.57
C GLU A 23 18.68 17.93 14.14
N ASN A 24 17.56 18.31 13.50
CA ASN A 24 16.22 17.91 13.95
C ASN A 24 16.00 16.39 13.92
N SER A 25 16.72 15.66 13.06
CA SER A 25 16.61 14.20 12.98
C SER A 25 17.20 13.48 14.20
N CYS A 26 18.09 14.14 14.95
CA CYS A 26 18.79 13.59 16.11
C CYS A 26 18.34 14.25 17.43
N SER A 27 17.90 15.51 17.38
CA SER A 27 17.47 16.28 18.56
C SER A 27 16.01 16.02 18.95
N PRO A 28 15.63 16.14 20.24
CA PRO A 28 14.24 16.00 20.69
C PRO A 28 13.30 16.97 19.98
N SER A 29 12.59 16.45 18.97
CA SER A 29 11.63 17.21 18.16
C SER A 29 10.53 16.29 17.62
N ALA A 30 9.50 16.85 17.01
CA ALA A 30 8.49 16.07 16.28
C ALA A 30 9.07 15.31 15.07
N ASN A 31 10.23 15.75 14.58
CA ASN A 31 10.92 15.18 13.42
C ASN A 31 12.12 14.29 13.82
N GLN A 32 12.26 13.97 15.11
CA GLN A 32 13.32 13.10 15.58
C GLN A 32 13.12 11.69 15.04
N ILE A 33 14.13 11.16 14.37
CA ILE A 33 14.13 9.81 13.78
C ILE A 33 15.15 8.91 14.50
N PHE A 34 16.29 9.49 14.88
CA PHE A 34 17.38 8.79 15.57
C PHE A 34 17.31 9.04 17.07
N LEU A 35 17.76 8.06 17.86
CA LEU A 35 17.74 8.14 19.32
C LEU A 35 18.47 9.39 19.83
N ASN A 36 19.63 9.69 19.25
CA ASN A 36 20.47 10.86 19.51
C ASN A 36 21.56 10.98 18.41
N GLU A 37 22.48 11.93 18.56
CA GLU A 37 23.60 12.14 17.62
C GLU A 37 24.71 11.07 17.67
N ASP A 38 24.74 10.26 18.73
CA ASP A 38 25.73 9.20 18.95
C ASP A 38 25.30 7.85 18.36
N VAL A 39 24.11 7.79 17.74
CA VAL A 39 23.66 6.61 16.99
C VAL A 39 24.72 6.22 15.95
N ILE A 40 25.08 4.94 15.96
CA ILE A 40 26.06 4.37 15.05
C ILE A 40 25.38 3.85 13.78
N ILE A 41 25.94 4.23 12.64
CA ILE A 41 25.59 3.73 11.31
C ILE A 41 26.88 3.21 10.67
N GLU A 42 26.87 1.98 10.18
CA GLU A 42 27.98 1.45 9.38
C GLU A 42 27.97 2.12 8.00
N ASP A 43 29.09 2.71 7.57
CA ASP A 43 29.19 3.55 6.37
C ASP A 43 28.89 2.77 5.07
N ASP A 44 27.87 3.18 4.32
CA ASP A 44 27.57 2.73 2.94
C ASP A 44 27.54 3.90 1.94
N ILE A 45 28.04 5.08 2.36
CA ILE A 45 28.23 6.24 1.48
C ILE A 45 29.44 6.01 0.57
N ASP A 46 30.48 5.35 1.07
CA ASP A 46 31.53 4.81 0.23
C ASP A 46 31.00 3.54 -0.47
N PRO A 47 30.89 3.50 -1.82
CA PRO A 47 30.40 2.34 -2.56
C PRO A 47 31.27 1.08 -2.37
N ASN A 48 32.49 1.20 -1.83
CA ASN A 48 33.34 0.06 -1.49
C ASN A 48 32.93 -0.62 -0.17
N ASN A 49 32.09 0.02 0.64
CA ASN A 49 31.55 -0.54 1.88
C ASN A 49 30.12 -1.04 1.63
N PHE A 50 29.96 -2.30 1.24
CA PHE A 50 28.66 -2.84 0.85
C PHE A 50 28.22 -4.07 1.65
N ASP A 51 29.06 -4.58 2.55
CA ASP A 51 28.77 -5.76 3.35
C ASP A 51 29.39 -5.72 4.76
N TYR A 52 29.08 -6.75 5.55
CA TYR A 52 29.51 -6.88 6.94
C TYR A 52 30.98 -7.28 7.12
N THR A 53 31.77 -7.41 6.04
CA THR A 53 33.19 -7.80 6.11
C THR A 53 34.12 -6.59 6.17
N ALA A 54 33.72 -5.47 5.58
CA ALA A 54 34.46 -4.20 5.56
C ALA A 54 33.69 -3.11 6.31
N VAL A 55 33.49 -3.32 7.62
CA VAL A 55 32.67 -2.43 8.45
C VAL A 55 33.45 -1.18 8.85
N LYS A 56 32.81 -0.03 8.69
CA LYS A 56 33.30 1.26 9.21
C LYS A 56 32.18 1.97 9.95
N ASP A 57 32.27 1.98 11.26
CA ASP A 57 31.30 2.66 12.12
C ASP A 57 31.47 4.19 12.05
N VAL A 58 30.36 4.89 11.82
CA VAL A 58 30.31 6.35 11.89
C VAL A 58 29.10 6.80 12.71
N ARG A 59 29.24 7.95 13.39
CA ARG A 59 28.10 8.60 14.05
C ARG A 59 27.10 9.11 13.02
N VAL A 60 25.80 9.06 13.33
CA VAL A 60 24.72 9.43 12.40
C VAL A 60 24.87 10.84 11.84
N VAL A 61 25.29 11.81 12.65
CA VAL A 61 25.50 13.18 12.18
C VAL A 61 26.61 13.24 11.12
N ARG A 62 27.69 12.48 11.31
CA ARG A 62 28.76 12.35 10.32
C ARG A 62 28.25 11.65 9.07
N TYR A 63 27.55 10.52 9.22
CA TYR A 63 26.97 9.78 8.10
C TYR A 63 26.08 10.66 7.21
N LEU A 64 25.15 11.43 7.79
CA LEU A 64 24.25 12.30 7.04
C LEU A 64 24.97 13.48 6.38
N LYS A 65 26.04 14.00 7.00
CA LYS A 65 26.91 15.02 6.38
C LYS A 65 27.74 14.45 5.23
N ASP A 66 28.28 13.25 5.41
CA ASP A 66 29.03 12.54 4.37
C ASP A 66 28.12 12.23 3.17
N LEU A 67 26.85 11.85 3.41
CA LEU A 67 25.83 11.75 2.36
C LEU A 67 25.67 13.07 1.59
N ASP A 68 25.45 14.20 2.28
CA ASP A 68 25.29 15.53 1.63
C ASP A 68 26.53 15.92 0.80
N LEU A 69 27.72 15.62 1.33
CA LEU A 69 29.00 15.99 0.75
C LEU A 69 29.41 15.11 -0.41
N PHE A 70 29.19 13.80 -0.34
CA PHE A 70 29.79 12.85 -1.28
C PHE A 70 28.80 12.18 -2.23
N TYR A 71 27.51 12.18 -1.92
CA TYR A 71 26.50 11.67 -2.83
C TYR A 71 26.10 12.73 -3.88
N LEU A 72 26.06 12.35 -5.16
CA LEU A 72 25.67 13.24 -6.25
C LEU A 72 24.16 13.47 -6.23
N LYS A 73 23.77 14.70 -5.90
CA LYS A 73 22.38 15.12 -5.75
C LYS A 73 21.57 14.99 -7.04
N LYS A 74 20.31 14.59 -6.92
CA LYS A 74 19.35 14.47 -8.03
C LYS A 74 18.00 15.07 -7.62
N GLN A 75 17.26 15.64 -8.57
CA GLN A 75 15.90 16.14 -8.31
C GLN A 75 14.92 15.00 -8.00
N GLU A 76 15.10 13.87 -8.68
CA GLU A 76 14.32 12.65 -8.45
C GLU A 76 14.83 11.87 -7.25
N GLN A 77 13.93 11.12 -6.59
CA GLN A 77 14.30 10.19 -5.53
C GLN A 77 15.25 9.14 -6.07
N SER A 78 16.40 8.97 -5.42
CA SER A 78 17.48 8.09 -5.89
C SER A 78 17.98 7.12 -4.83
N ILE A 79 17.44 7.17 -3.61
CA ILE A 79 17.78 6.24 -2.54
C ILE A 79 16.51 5.45 -2.23
N GLY A 80 16.53 4.13 -2.43
CA GLY A 80 15.36 3.26 -2.28
C GLY A 80 15.61 2.15 -1.27
N PHE A 81 14.65 1.93 -0.38
CA PHE A 81 14.69 0.82 0.58
C PHE A 81 13.62 -0.22 0.20
N THR A 82 14.00 -1.50 0.19
CA THR A 82 13.13 -2.62 -0.20
C THR A 82 13.26 -3.78 0.78
N SER A 83 12.48 -4.84 0.57
CA SER A 83 12.65 -6.13 1.26
C SER A 83 12.62 -6.01 2.79
N LEU A 84 11.62 -5.30 3.33
CA LEU A 84 11.52 -5.05 4.77
C LEU A 84 11.06 -6.31 5.51
N ILE A 85 11.84 -6.74 6.50
CA ILE A 85 11.50 -7.86 7.39
C ILE A 85 11.68 -7.40 8.83
N SER A 86 10.62 -7.44 9.62
CA SER A 86 10.67 -7.13 11.06
C SER A 86 10.89 -8.39 11.88
N GLY A 87 11.85 -8.35 12.80
CA GLY A 87 11.99 -9.36 13.84
C GLY A 87 10.95 -9.21 14.94
N GLU A 88 10.97 -10.13 15.90
CA GLU A 88 10.12 -10.09 17.08
C GLU A 88 10.48 -8.93 18.01
N VAL A 89 9.52 -8.50 18.83
CA VAL A 89 9.76 -7.52 19.90
C VAL A 89 10.65 -8.14 20.96
N LYS A 90 11.81 -7.53 21.18
CA LYS A 90 12.76 -7.91 22.22
C LYS A 90 12.58 -6.99 23.42
N ASN A 91 12.47 -7.59 24.60
CA ASN A 91 12.35 -6.87 25.87
C ASN A 91 13.62 -7.11 26.70
N GLY A 92 14.52 -6.11 26.72
CA GLY A 92 15.76 -6.14 27.50
C GLY A 92 15.84 -4.94 28.44
N GLU A 93 16.99 -4.27 28.50
CA GLU A 93 17.13 -2.97 29.17
C GLU A 93 16.19 -1.89 28.58
N TYR A 94 15.79 -2.09 27.33
CA TYR A 94 14.77 -1.34 26.63
C TYR A 94 13.99 -2.27 25.69
N VAL A 95 12.80 -1.83 25.29
CA VAL A 95 11.99 -2.52 24.28
C VAL A 95 12.49 -2.11 22.90
N TYR A 96 12.76 -3.08 22.02
CA TYR A 96 13.18 -2.79 20.65
C TYR A 96 12.75 -3.88 19.67
N ILE A 97 12.82 -3.52 18.38
CA ILE A 97 12.72 -4.44 17.26
C ILE A 97 13.95 -4.28 16.36
N GLU A 98 14.31 -5.35 15.65
CA GLU A 98 15.27 -5.30 14.56
C GLU A 98 14.51 -5.36 13.24
N VAL A 99 14.91 -4.53 12.28
CA VAL A 99 14.28 -4.46 10.97
C VAL A 99 15.34 -4.62 9.90
N TYR A 100 15.29 -5.74 9.18
CA TYR A 100 16.08 -5.95 7.98
C TYR A 100 15.48 -5.17 6.81
N PHE A 101 16.35 -4.63 5.96
CA PHE A 101 15.97 -4.02 4.69
C PHE A 101 17.14 -4.08 3.71
N GLU A 102 16.82 -3.95 2.44
CA GLU A 102 17.78 -3.75 1.35
C GLU A 102 17.80 -2.26 0.98
N SER A 103 18.99 -1.71 0.76
CA SER A 103 19.17 -0.32 0.36
C SER A 103 19.90 -0.23 -0.97
N LEU A 104 19.43 0.66 -1.85
CA LEU A 104 20.08 0.93 -3.13
C LEU A 104 20.15 2.45 -3.37
N PHE A 105 21.34 2.91 -3.71
CA PHE A 105 21.63 4.29 -4.07
C PHE A 105 21.78 4.37 -5.60
N ASN A 106 20.72 4.73 -6.31
CA ASN A 106 20.67 4.87 -7.77
C ASN A 106 21.37 6.14 -8.30
N GLY A 107 22.10 6.85 -7.43
CA GLY A 107 22.95 7.98 -7.77
C GLY A 107 24.38 7.56 -8.09
N SER A 108 25.28 8.52 -7.97
CA SER A 108 26.72 8.31 -8.12
C SER A 108 27.43 8.98 -6.96
N HIS A 109 28.59 8.45 -6.60
CA HIS A 109 29.48 9.15 -5.68
C HIS A 109 30.16 10.30 -6.43
N LYS A 110 30.48 11.42 -5.76
CA LYS A 110 31.06 12.62 -6.41
C LYS A 110 32.52 12.44 -6.85
N ILE A 111 33.27 11.60 -6.13
CA ILE A 111 34.72 11.42 -6.32
C ILE A 111 35.04 10.02 -6.84
N LEU A 112 34.60 8.98 -6.12
CA LEU A 112 34.71 7.57 -6.53
C LEU A 112 33.86 7.25 -7.76
N SER A 113 34.43 6.47 -8.68
CA SER A 113 33.77 6.02 -9.91
C SER A 113 32.95 4.74 -9.74
N ASP A 114 33.14 4.03 -8.64
CA ASP A 114 32.46 2.76 -8.36
C ASP A 114 30.95 2.99 -8.22
N LYS A 115 30.18 2.03 -8.71
CA LYS A 115 28.73 2.07 -8.63
C LYS A 115 28.29 1.51 -7.28
N TYR A 116 27.29 2.14 -6.68
CA TYR A 116 26.61 1.55 -5.54
C TYR A 116 25.96 0.22 -5.92
N THR A 117 26.06 -0.74 -5.02
CA THR A 117 25.35 -2.02 -5.09
C THR A 117 24.23 -2.06 -4.07
N VAL A 118 23.35 -3.04 -4.17
CA VAL A 118 22.35 -3.29 -3.12
C VAL A 118 23.08 -3.71 -1.85
N THR A 119 22.85 -2.99 -0.76
CA THR A 119 23.37 -3.34 0.57
C THR A 119 22.26 -3.95 1.42
N LYS A 120 22.61 -4.92 2.25
CA LYS A 120 21.70 -5.58 3.18
C LYS A 120 21.94 -5.03 4.57
N ARG A 121 20.91 -4.50 5.22
CA ARG A 121 21.04 -3.70 6.43
C ARG A 121 20.05 -4.14 7.49
N VAL A 122 20.37 -3.87 8.75
CA VAL A 122 19.50 -4.08 9.90
C VAL A 122 19.47 -2.80 10.73
N ALA A 123 18.28 -2.24 10.91
CA ALA A 123 18.04 -1.14 11.82
C ALA A 123 17.54 -1.68 13.17
N THR A 124 18.15 -1.22 14.26
CA THR A 124 17.62 -1.42 15.61
C THR A 124 16.70 -0.25 15.94
N ILE A 125 15.43 -0.51 16.23
CA ILE A 125 14.43 0.52 16.55
C ILE A 125 14.01 0.36 18.01
N LYS A 126 14.40 1.33 18.84
CA LYS A 126 14.01 1.42 20.24
C LYS A 126 12.60 1.99 20.36
N ALA A 127 11.76 1.36 21.17
CA ALA A 127 10.42 1.83 21.50
C ALA A 127 10.38 2.33 22.95
N GLU A 128 9.96 3.58 23.13
CA GLU A 128 9.77 4.20 24.45
C GLU A 128 8.35 4.72 24.60
N LYS A 129 7.74 4.50 25.77
CA LYS A 129 6.40 5.02 26.06
C LYS A 129 6.50 6.35 26.77
N GLN A 130 6.08 7.44 26.12
CA GLN A 130 6.09 8.79 26.67
C GLN A 130 4.67 9.33 26.74
N LYS A 131 4.18 9.67 27.94
CA LYS A 131 2.80 10.15 28.17
C LYS A 131 1.72 9.25 27.54
N GLY A 132 1.93 7.94 27.59
CA GLY A 132 1.00 6.95 27.04
C GLY A 132 1.18 6.65 25.54
N ILE A 133 1.99 7.42 24.81
CA ILE A 133 2.24 7.27 23.38
C ILE A 133 3.56 6.54 23.16
N TRP A 134 3.58 5.54 22.28
CA TRP A 134 4.81 4.89 21.86
C TRP A 134 5.58 5.78 20.88
N LYS A 135 6.82 6.09 21.22
CA LYS A 135 7.78 6.76 20.37
C LYS A 135 8.82 5.74 19.92
N MET A 136 9.03 5.63 18.61
CA MET A 136 10.00 4.71 18.01
C MET A 136 11.17 5.50 17.44
N LEU A 137 12.39 5.15 17.81
CA LEU A 137 13.61 5.84 17.41
C LEU A 137 14.67 4.84 16.94
N ILE A 138 15.39 5.16 15.87
CA ILE A 138 16.48 4.32 15.37
C ILE A 138 17.68 4.46 16.31
N ALA A 139 18.14 3.34 16.86
CA ALA A 139 19.26 3.25 17.78
C ALA A 139 20.58 2.85 17.09
N SER A 140 20.51 2.09 16.00
CA SER A 140 21.67 1.74 15.16
C SER A 140 21.24 1.26 13.77
N ILE A 141 22.16 1.33 12.81
CA ILE A 141 22.00 0.72 11.49
C ILE A 141 23.31 0.03 11.09
N VAL A 142 23.25 -1.27 10.90
CA VAL A 142 24.41 -2.12 10.63
C VAL A 142 24.19 -2.94 9.36
N PHE A 143 25.25 -3.45 8.75
CA PHE A 143 25.16 -4.44 7.69
C PHE A 143 24.61 -5.76 8.25
N TYR A 144 23.78 -6.41 7.43
CA TYR A 144 23.24 -7.71 7.74
C TYR A 144 24.37 -8.77 7.77
N SER A 145 24.64 -9.28 8.97
CA SER A 145 25.38 -10.52 9.19
C SER A 145 24.44 -11.69 9.51
N PRO A 146 24.48 -12.81 8.75
CA PRO A 146 23.66 -14.00 9.03
C PRO A 146 23.89 -14.63 10.42
N GLN A 147 25.09 -14.45 10.98
CA GLN A 147 25.45 -15.01 12.28
C GLN A 147 24.79 -14.23 13.43
N LYS A 148 24.67 -12.91 13.28
CA LYS A 148 24.08 -12.01 14.27
C LYS A 148 22.57 -11.87 14.12
N HIS A 149 22.06 -11.82 12.88
CA HIS A 149 20.68 -11.47 12.58
C HIS A 149 19.85 -12.69 12.14
N LYS A 150 19.75 -13.69 13.02
CA LYS A 150 19.10 -14.97 12.72
C LYS A 150 17.61 -14.84 12.34
N PHE A 151 16.94 -13.78 12.79
CA PHE A 151 15.52 -13.53 12.52
C PHE A 151 15.22 -13.43 11.01
N VAL A 152 16.16 -12.94 10.21
CA VAL A 152 16.00 -12.85 8.75
C VAL A 152 15.91 -14.23 8.14
N GLN A 153 16.80 -15.15 8.52
CA GLN A 153 16.77 -16.52 8.01
C GLN A 153 15.54 -17.27 8.50
N GLN A 154 15.16 -17.10 9.77
CA GLN A 154 13.93 -17.70 10.30
C GLN A 154 12.69 -17.27 9.50
N TYR A 155 12.61 -16.00 9.11
CA TYR A 155 11.53 -15.50 8.27
C TYR A 155 11.56 -16.07 6.84
N LEU A 156 12.75 -16.14 6.22
CA LEU A 156 12.89 -16.74 4.89
C LEU A 156 12.56 -18.24 4.90
N ASP A 157 12.96 -18.97 5.94
CA ASP A 157 12.62 -20.38 6.13
C ASP A 157 11.10 -20.56 6.31
N TYR A 158 10.45 -19.66 7.06
CA TYR A 158 9.00 -19.64 7.21
C TYR A 158 8.28 -19.44 5.87
N LEU A 159 8.69 -18.45 5.07
CA LEU A 159 8.10 -18.21 3.74
C LEU A 159 8.29 -19.40 2.80
N ASN A 160 9.47 -20.02 2.80
CA ASN A 160 9.73 -21.21 1.99
C ASN A 160 8.84 -22.38 2.39
N LYS A 161 8.57 -22.55 3.69
CA LYS A 161 7.65 -23.58 4.20
C LYS A 161 6.20 -23.30 3.80
N GLU A 162 5.75 -22.04 3.88
CA GLU A 162 4.37 -21.65 3.52
C GLU A 162 4.11 -21.84 2.02
N ILE A 163 5.04 -21.42 1.16
CA ILE A 163 4.96 -21.65 -0.29
C ILE A 163 4.89 -23.16 -0.62
N GLN A 164 5.66 -23.99 0.10
CA GLN A 164 5.59 -25.44 -0.06
C GLN A 164 4.23 -26.00 0.38
N MET A 165 3.68 -25.52 1.50
CA MET A 165 2.37 -25.97 1.99
C MET A 165 1.23 -25.58 1.04
N ASP A 166 1.22 -24.37 0.50
CA ASP A 166 0.21 -23.94 -0.48
C ASP A 166 0.32 -24.76 -1.77
N SER A 167 1.54 -25.03 -2.24
CA SER A 167 1.73 -25.88 -3.42
C SER A 167 1.26 -27.33 -3.17
N MET A 168 1.46 -27.87 -1.96
CA MET A 168 0.96 -29.19 -1.58
C MET A 168 -0.55 -29.21 -1.41
N GLN A 169 -1.16 -28.17 -0.85
CA GLN A 169 -2.61 -28.11 -0.68
C GLN A 169 -3.32 -28.09 -2.04
N VAL A 170 -2.79 -27.33 -3.01
CA VAL A 170 -3.30 -27.35 -4.40
C VAL A 170 -3.19 -28.75 -5.02
N VAL A 171 -2.12 -29.49 -4.75
CA VAL A 171 -1.94 -30.88 -5.23
C VAL A 171 -2.90 -31.85 -4.51
N ILE A 172 -3.11 -31.69 -3.21
CA ILE A 172 -4.04 -32.50 -2.42
C ILE A 172 -5.49 -32.25 -2.87
N ASP A 173 -5.86 -31.00 -3.12
CA ASP A 173 -7.21 -30.63 -3.57
C ASP A 173 -7.50 -31.18 -4.98
N SER A 174 -6.50 -31.13 -5.87
CA SER A 174 -6.62 -31.75 -7.20
C SER A 174 -6.64 -33.28 -7.15
N LEU A 175 -5.90 -33.90 -6.23
CA LEU A 175 -6.00 -35.36 -5.97
C LEU A 175 -7.37 -35.76 -5.41
N HIS A 176 -7.92 -35.01 -4.45
CA HIS A 176 -9.25 -35.26 -3.91
C HIS A 176 -10.33 -35.08 -4.98
N GLN A 177 -10.21 -34.07 -5.83
CA GLN A 177 -11.11 -33.87 -6.97
C GLN A 177 -11.09 -35.08 -7.92
N ASN A 178 -9.90 -35.59 -8.26
CA ASN A 178 -9.76 -36.75 -9.14
C ASN A 178 -10.30 -38.04 -8.50
N ILE A 179 -10.09 -38.23 -7.19
CA ILE A 179 -10.64 -39.37 -6.45
C ILE A 179 -12.18 -39.29 -6.37
N GLN A 180 -12.74 -38.09 -6.24
CA GLN A 180 -14.19 -37.88 -6.20
C GLN A 180 -14.83 -38.13 -7.57
N ILE A 181 -14.18 -37.71 -8.67
CA ILE A 181 -14.59 -38.05 -10.04
C ILE A 181 -14.56 -39.57 -10.26
N ALA A 182 -13.49 -40.25 -9.83
CA ALA A 182 -13.38 -41.70 -9.97
C ALA A 182 -14.44 -42.47 -9.14
N LYS A 183 -14.79 -41.96 -7.94
CA LYS A 183 -15.86 -42.55 -7.11
C LYS A 183 -17.27 -42.29 -7.66
N GLU A 184 -17.47 -41.20 -8.40
CA GLU A 184 -18.73 -40.92 -9.10
C GLU A 184 -18.91 -41.79 -10.36
N GLU A 185 -17.82 -42.30 -10.96
CA GLU A 185 -17.88 -43.22 -12.11
C GLU A 185 -18.21 -44.68 -11.73
N GLU A 186 -17.93 -45.13 -10.50
CA GLU A 186 -18.18 -46.52 -10.06
C GLU A 186 -19.57 -46.76 -9.43
N ALA A 187 -20.34 -45.71 -9.13
CA ALA A 187 -21.66 -45.85 -8.52
C ALA A 187 -22.80 -45.66 -9.53
N VAL A 188 -23.13 -46.71 -10.29
CA VAL A 188 -24.42 -46.82 -10.96
C VAL A 188 -25.42 -47.46 -10.00
N PRO A 189 -26.44 -46.71 -9.57
CA PRO A 189 -27.79 -47.24 -9.64
C PRO A 189 -28.71 -46.37 -10.49
N GLU A 190 -29.64 -47.11 -11.06
CA GLU A 190 -30.61 -46.78 -12.08
C GLU A 190 -31.63 -45.70 -11.64
N LYS A 191 -31.81 -44.71 -12.53
CA LYS A 191 -32.99 -43.85 -12.76
C LYS A 191 -33.49 -42.96 -11.61
N LEU A 192 -33.07 -41.69 -11.69
CA LEU A 192 -33.96 -40.52 -11.57
C LEU A 192 -33.40 -39.41 -12.47
N GLU A 193 -34.21 -38.96 -13.43
CA GLU A 193 -33.88 -37.88 -14.36
C GLU A 193 -33.83 -36.54 -13.62
N GLU A 194 -32.71 -36.21 -12.99
CA GLU A 194 -32.38 -34.83 -12.69
C GLU A 194 -31.62 -34.24 -13.88
N LYS A 195 -32.24 -33.27 -14.55
CA LYS A 195 -31.61 -32.38 -15.52
C LYS A 195 -30.33 -31.80 -14.89
N LYS A 196 -29.17 -32.37 -15.23
CA LYS A 196 -27.86 -31.76 -15.00
C LYS A 196 -27.82 -30.46 -15.82
N GLU A 197 -28.31 -29.40 -15.21
CA GLU A 197 -28.21 -28.03 -15.70
C GLU A 197 -26.71 -27.77 -15.87
N LYS A 198 -26.26 -27.64 -17.12
CA LYS A 198 -24.88 -27.26 -17.43
C LYS A 198 -24.61 -25.97 -16.67
N LYS A 199 -23.79 -26.04 -15.60
CA LYS A 199 -23.27 -24.89 -14.87
C LYS A 199 -22.32 -24.13 -15.80
N GLY A 200 -22.90 -23.46 -16.80
CA GLY A 200 -22.20 -22.49 -17.62
C GLY A 200 -21.61 -21.42 -16.71
N LEU A 201 -20.39 -20.99 -17.03
CA LEU A 201 -19.74 -19.88 -16.36
C LEU A 201 -20.65 -18.65 -16.47
N LYS A 202 -21.13 -18.15 -15.34
CA LYS A 202 -21.97 -16.96 -15.30
C LYS A 202 -21.09 -15.73 -15.11
N TYR A 203 -21.25 -14.74 -15.97
CA TYR A 203 -20.66 -13.43 -15.77
C TYR A 203 -21.72 -12.34 -15.86
N GLU A 204 -21.52 -11.27 -15.11
CA GLU A 204 -22.41 -10.10 -15.10
C GLU A 204 -21.62 -8.85 -15.44
N LEU A 205 -22.26 -7.93 -16.18
CA LEU A 205 -21.72 -6.59 -16.43
C LEU A 205 -22.69 -5.55 -15.87
N GLY A 206 -22.17 -4.64 -15.05
CA GLY A 206 -22.94 -3.68 -14.28
C GLY A 206 -22.60 -2.22 -14.58
N LEU A 207 -23.64 -1.38 -14.60
CA LEU A 207 -23.50 0.07 -14.48
C LEU A 207 -23.68 0.47 -13.03
N LYS A 208 -22.72 1.22 -12.47
CA LYS A 208 -22.66 1.64 -11.07
C LYS A 208 -22.91 3.14 -10.94
N ALA A 209 -23.73 3.53 -9.97
CA ALA A 209 -23.87 4.91 -9.51
C ALA A 209 -23.94 4.96 -7.99
N GLY A 210 -23.45 6.03 -7.37
CA GLY A 210 -23.38 6.09 -5.91
C GLY A 210 -22.95 7.45 -5.36
N ILE A 211 -22.83 7.47 -4.04
CA ILE A 211 -22.31 8.60 -3.27
C ILE A 211 -21.06 8.19 -2.49
N GLY A 212 -20.09 9.09 -2.39
CA GLY A 212 -18.90 8.93 -1.56
C GLY A 212 -18.94 9.92 -0.41
N LEU A 213 -18.79 9.41 0.81
CA LEU A 213 -18.73 10.18 2.06
C LEU A 213 -17.27 10.18 2.54
N PRO A 214 -16.54 11.30 2.38
CA PRO A 214 -15.20 11.45 2.97
C PRO A 214 -15.21 11.18 4.47
N VAL A 215 -14.19 10.47 4.98
CA VAL A 215 -13.99 10.19 6.40
C VAL A 215 -12.54 10.45 6.82
N GLY A 216 -12.28 10.50 8.13
CA GLY A 216 -10.94 10.72 8.66
C GLY A 216 -10.38 12.09 8.28
N LYS A 217 -9.09 12.17 7.91
CA LYS A 217 -8.48 13.43 7.49
C LYS A 217 -9.11 13.98 6.20
N PHE A 218 -9.60 13.11 5.32
CA PHE A 218 -10.18 13.51 4.04
C PHE A 218 -11.50 14.28 4.18
N SER A 219 -12.27 14.06 5.26
CA SER A 219 -13.51 14.81 5.50
C SER A 219 -13.27 16.29 5.76
N ASN A 220 -12.08 16.68 6.21
CA ASN A 220 -11.72 18.08 6.40
C ASN A 220 -11.43 18.78 5.06
N LEU A 221 -11.11 18.02 4.01
CA LEU A 221 -10.69 18.54 2.70
C LEU A 221 -11.78 18.44 1.65
N ALA A 222 -12.68 17.47 1.78
CA ALA A 222 -13.69 17.15 0.80
C ALA A 222 -15.07 16.98 1.45
N LYS A 223 -16.10 17.41 0.70
CA LYS A 223 -17.52 17.15 0.98
C LYS A 223 -17.97 15.90 0.24
N VAL A 224 -19.21 15.49 0.49
CA VAL A 224 -19.89 14.39 -0.23
C VAL A 224 -19.68 14.49 -1.73
N GLY A 225 -19.30 13.38 -2.33
CA GLY A 225 -19.04 13.23 -3.76
C GLY A 225 -20.01 12.27 -4.44
N LEU A 226 -20.01 12.32 -5.77
CA LEU A 226 -20.73 11.37 -6.61
C LEU A 226 -19.76 10.34 -7.18
N ALA A 227 -20.22 9.11 -7.31
CA ALA A 227 -19.50 8.00 -7.90
C ALA A 227 -20.31 7.43 -9.08
N TYR A 228 -19.64 7.11 -10.19
CA TYR A 228 -20.23 6.36 -11.30
C TYR A 228 -19.18 5.47 -11.94
N GLY A 229 -19.57 4.35 -12.53
CA GLY A 229 -18.60 3.40 -13.05
C GLY A 229 -19.22 2.18 -13.72
N VAL A 230 -18.35 1.22 -14.01
CA VAL A 230 -18.71 -0.10 -14.54
C VAL A 230 -18.08 -1.17 -13.67
N GLU A 231 -18.75 -2.31 -13.53
CA GLU A 231 -18.24 -3.49 -12.84
C GLU A 231 -18.51 -4.76 -13.65
N GLY A 232 -17.64 -5.74 -13.53
CA GLY A 232 -17.83 -7.09 -14.03
C GLY A 232 -17.73 -8.09 -12.89
N ILE A 233 -18.67 -9.01 -12.79
CA ILE A 233 -18.67 -10.08 -11.78
C ILE A 233 -18.54 -11.42 -12.49
N TYR A 234 -17.58 -12.24 -12.07
CA TYR A 234 -17.35 -13.59 -12.58
C TYR A 234 -17.58 -14.60 -11.45
N TYR A 235 -18.59 -15.45 -11.60
CA TYR A 235 -18.93 -16.45 -10.58
C TYR A 235 -18.04 -17.67 -10.70
N ILE A 236 -17.26 -17.93 -9.64
CA ILE A 236 -16.41 -19.12 -9.56
C ILE A 236 -17.27 -20.33 -9.20
N ASN A 237 -18.16 -20.15 -8.21
CA ASN A 237 -19.10 -21.17 -7.75
C ASN A 237 -20.32 -20.48 -7.09
N SER A 238 -21.14 -21.23 -6.36
CA SER A 238 -22.36 -20.69 -5.73
C SER A 238 -22.09 -19.77 -4.53
N PHE A 239 -20.90 -19.82 -3.92
CA PHE A 239 -20.56 -19.05 -2.73
C PHE A 239 -19.45 -18.01 -2.96
N ALA A 240 -18.77 -18.05 -4.11
CA ALA A 240 -17.66 -17.16 -4.41
C ALA A 240 -17.70 -16.59 -5.83
N ALA A 241 -17.31 -15.31 -5.96
CA ALA A 241 -17.13 -14.63 -7.23
C ALA A 241 -15.93 -13.67 -7.19
N MET A 242 -15.41 -13.30 -8.35
CA MET A 242 -14.47 -12.20 -8.52
C MET A 242 -15.17 -11.00 -9.13
N GLU A 243 -14.91 -9.80 -8.62
CA GLU A 243 -15.39 -8.54 -9.17
C GLU A 243 -14.21 -7.68 -9.62
N ALA A 244 -14.28 -7.15 -10.84
CA ALA A 244 -13.39 -6.11 -11.33
C ALA A 244 -14.21 -4.86 -11.68
N GLY A 245 -13.70 -3.66 -11.40
CA GLY A 245 -14.46 -2.44 -11.64
C GLY A 245 -13.61 -1.20 -11.88
N ILE A 246 -14.19 -0.25 -12.61
CA ILE A 246 -13.65 1.09 -12.84
C ILE A 246 -14.67 2.10 -12.33
N THR A 247 -14.29 2.90 -11.34
CA THR A 247 -15.18 3.89 -10.71
C THR A 247 -14.58 5.29 -10.76
N PHE A 248 -15.34 6.25 -11.27
CA PHE A 248 -15.03 7.67 -11.27
C PHE A 248 -15.74 8.35 -10.09
N ASN A 249 -14.96 8.95 -9.21
CA ASN A 249 -15.43 9.67 -8.05
C ASN A 249 -15.15 11.17 -8.22
N SER A 250 -16.10 12.02 -7.84
CA SER A 250 -15.96 13.48 -7.86
C SER A 250 -16.45 14.08 -6.56
N PHE A 251 -15.55 14.69 -5.79
CA PHE A 251 -15.86 15.37 -4.53
C PHE A 251 -15.67 16.88 -4.67
N LYS A 252 -16.49 17.65 -3.96
CA LYS A 252 -16.32 19.10 -3.82
C LYS A 252 -15.37 19.40 -2.67
N GLY A 253 -14.49 20.38 -2.83
CA GLY A 253 -13.64 20.89 -1.77
C GLY A 253 -14.40 21.52 -0.61
N GLN A 254 -13.79 21.55 0.57
CA GLN A 254 -14.18 22.51 1.60
C GLN A 254 -13.68 23.92 1.23
N SER A 255 -14.48 24.95 1.52
CA SER A 255 -14.28 26.33 1.00
C SER A 255 -13.35 27.19 1.86
N GLU A 256 -12.84 26.65 2.96
CA GLU A 256 -12.06 27.42 3.94
C GLU A 256 -10.57 27.32 3.55
N THR A 257 -10.07 28.41 2.95
CA THR A 257 -8.67 28.78 2.62
C THR A 257 -7.65 27.65 2.36
N ASN A 258 -7.12 27.59 1.14
CA ASN A 258 -6.06 26.70 0.62
C ASN A 258 -6.42 25.24 0.32
N ALA A 259 -7.68 24.82 0.49
CA ALA A 259 -8.13 23.49 0.06
C ALA A 259 -8.45 23.40 -1.45
N PRO A 260 -8.28 22.23 -2.11
CA PRO A 260 -8.71 22.03 -3.49
C PRO A 260 -10.20 22.27 -3.65
N LYS A 261 -10.60 23.03 -4.67
CA LYS A 261 -12.00 23.26 -5.02
C LYS A 261 -12.71 21.97 -5.43
N LYS A 262 -11.98 21.06 -6.08
CA LYS A 262 -12.51 19.80 -6.60
C LYS A 262 -11.46 18.71 -6.44
N TRP A 263 -11.94 17.54 -6.03
CA TRP A 263 -11.20 16.30 -6.06
C TRP A 263 -11.87 15.35 -7.04
N SER A 264 -11.08 14.67 -7.85
CA SER A 264 -11.57 13.56 -8.67
C SER A 264 -10.64 12.37 -8.49
N SER A 265 -11.22 11.17 -8.46
CA SER A 265 -10.46 9.93 -8.30
C SER A 265 -11.01 8.88 -9.27
N THR A 266 -10.14 8.28 -10.07
CA THR A 266 -10.47 7.08 -10.85
C THR A 266 -9.91 5.87 -10.12
N ALA A 267 -10.78 4.96 -9.70
CA ALA A 267 -10.42 3.74 -9.01
C ALA A 267 -10.53 2.54 -9.96
N TYR A 268 -9.49 1.70 -9.98
CA TYR A 268 -9.44 0.40 -10.65
C TYR A 268 -9.38 -0.67 -9.55
N THR A 269 -10.44 -1.45 -9.38
CA THR A 269 -10.60 -2.36 -8.23
C THR A 269 -10.72 -3.81 -8.66
N ILE A 270 -10.13 -4.71 -7.90
CA ILE A 270 -10.34 -6.16 -7.99
C ILE A 270 -10.70 -6.67 -6.59
N SER A 271 -11.78 -7.44 -6.46
CA SER A 271 -12.29 -7.95 -5.18
C SER A 271 -12.73 -9.41 -5.29
N VAL A 272 -12.64 -10.14 -4.18
CA VAL A 272 -13.25 -11.47 -4.01
C VAL A 272 -14.53 -11.32 -3.18
N LEU A 273 -15.66 -11.77 -3.73
CA LEU A 273 -16.97 -11.76 -3.09
C LEU A 273 -17.25 -13.15 -2.49
N TYR A 274 -17.73 -13.16 -1.25
CA TYR A 274 -18.22 -14.35 -0.56
C TYR A 274 -19.70 -14.18 -0.24
N PHE A 275 -20.55 -15.00 -0.86
CA PHE A 275 -21.99 -14.99 -0.67
C PHE A 275 -22.38 -15.79 0.57
N LEU A 276 -23.29 -15.22 1.37
CA LEU A 276 -23.85 -15.91 2.52
C LEU A 276 -25.11 -16.67 2.08
N ASP A 277 -25.23 -17.91 2.53
CA ASP A 277 -26.38 -18.76 2.23
C ASP A 277 -27.61 -18.34 3.05
N ILE A 278 -28.33 -17.33 2.56
CA ILE A 278 -29.57 -16.85 3.17
C ILE A 278 -30.71 -16.98 2.16
N LYS A 279 -31.80 -17.62 2.57
CA LYS A 279 -32.93 -17.90 1.69
C LYS A 279 -33.50 -16.60 1.09
N ASN A 280 -33.66 -16.57 -0.24
CA ASN A 280 -34.28 -15.50 -1.04
C ASN A 280 -33.50 -14.16 -1.14
N ILE A 281 -32.31 -14.05 -0.58
CA ILE A 281 -31.42 -12.90 -0.77
C ILE A 281 -30.00 -13.40 -1.01
N ASN A 282 -29.18 -12.69 -1.78
CA ASN A 282 -27.78 -13.06 -2.00
C ASN A 282 -26.85 -12.01 -1.37
N PRO A 283 -26.85 -11.87 -0.03
CA PRO A 283 -25.94 -10.97 0.64
C PRO A 283 -24.52 -11.49 0.51
N TYR A 284 -23.57 -10.57 0.42
CA TYR A 284 -22.16 -10.90 0.33
C TYR A 284 -21.30 -9.96 1.16
N VAL A 285 -20.15 -10.48 1.55
CA VAL A 285 -19.01 -9.70 2.03
C VAL A 285 -17.90 -9.79 1.00
N SER A 286 -17.09 -8.75 0.85
CA SER A 286 -15.96 -8.79 -0.06
C SER A 286 -14.75 -8.06 0.49
N LEU A 287 -13.59 -8.51 0.06
CA LEU A 287 -12.32 -7.85 0.28
C LEU A 287 -11.62 -7.68 -1.07
N GLY A 288 -11.14 -6.47 -1.33
CA GLY A 288 -10.47 -6.14 -2.57
C GLY A 288 -9.33 -5.17 -2.40
N ILE A 289 -8.58 -5.01 -3.49
CA ILE A 289 -7.53 -4.02 -3.65
C ILE A 289 -7.92 -3.03 -4.75
N GLY A 290 -7.41 -1.81 -4.66
CA GLY A 290 -7.66 -0.75 -5.62
C GLY A 290 -6.42 0.04 -5.96
N VAL A 291 -6.27 0.38 -7.24
CA VAL A 291 -5.34 1.41 -7.72
C VAL A 291 -6.13 2.67 -8.02
N TYR A 292 -5.70 3.79 -7.46
CA TYR A 292 -6.41 5.07 -7.51
C TYR A 292 -5.57 6.11 -8.21
N ARG A 293 -6.14 6.74 -9.24
CA ARG A 293 -5.59 7.95 -9.86
C ARG A 293 -6.33 9.15 -9.33
N VAL A 294 -5.71 9.91 -8.44
CA VAL A 294 -6.32 11.10 -7.82
C VAL A 294 -5.87 12.35 -8.57
N LYS A 295 -6.80 13.27 -8.78
CA LYS A 295 -6.56 14.61 -9.33
C LYS A 295 -7.23 15.65 -8.44
N SER A 296 -6.46 16.62 -7.97
CA SER A 296 -6.94 17.80 -7.24
C SER A 296 -6.89 19.04 -8.14
N VAL A 297 -7.83 19.97 -7.93
CA VAL A 297 -7.84 21.29 -8.60
C VAL A 297 -7.93 22.36 -7.53
N PHE A 298 -6.92 23.23 -7.48
CA PHE A 298 -6.84 24.36 -6.54
C PHE A 298 -7.31 25.66 -7.20
N ASN A 299 -7.92 26.53 -6.40
CA ASN A 299 -8.09 27.94 -6.73
C ASN A 299 -7.00 28.73 -6.01
N THR A 300 -6.29 29.62 -6.70
CA THR A 300 -5.39 30.61 -6.08
C THR A 300 -6.17 31.91 -5.85
N PRO A 301 -6.61 32.23 -4.63
CA PRO A 301 -7.30 33.50 -4.35
C PRO A 301 -6.29 34.65 -4.44
N GLY A 302 -6.59 35.69 -5.23
CA GLY A 302 -5.81 36.92 -5.26
C GLY A 302 -4.63 36.97 -6.25
N ALA A 303 -4.47 35.97 -7.12
CA ALA A 303 -3.61 36.16 -8.29
C ALA A 303 -4.29 37.17 -9.24
N PRO A 304 -3.65 38.31 -9.58
CA PRO A 304 -4.20 39.21 -10.59
C PRO A 304 -4.43 38.42 -11.89
N PRO A 305 -5.43 38.80 -12.71
CA PRO A 305 -5.68 38.18 -14.01
C PRO A 305 -4.51 38.50 -14.95
N LEU A 306 -3.37 37.87 -14.73
CA LEU A 306 -2.34 37.73 -15.73
C LEU A 306 -2.94 36.86 -16.82
N ASN A 307 -2.81 37.30 -18.07
CA ASN A 307 -3.34 36.67 -19.29
C ASN A 307 -2.63 35.34 -19.62
N ILE A 308 -2.18 34.63 -18.58
CA ILE A 308 -1.68 33.26 -18.59
C ILE A 308 -2.87 32.46 -18.07
N GLN A 309 -3.43 31.56 -18.88
CA GLN A 309 -4.53 30.69 -18.45
C GLN A 309 -4.24 30.19 -17.03
N PRO A 310 -5.17 30.35 -16.06
CA PRO A 310 -4.91 29.98 -14.67
C PRO A 310 -4.39 28.55 -14.67
N SER A 311 -3.12 28.39 -14.32
CA SER A 311 -2.48 27.09 -14.24
C SER A 311 -3.11 26.37 -13.05
N GLU A 312 -4.21 25.67 -13.30
CA GLU A 312 -4.76 24.69 -12.37
C GLU A 312 -3.61 23.75 -12.01
N ILE A 313 -3.08 23.87 -10.79
CA ILE A 313 -2.09 22.93 -10.30
C ILE A 313 -2.83 21.61 -10.16
N LYS A 314 -2.52 20.68 -11.07
CA LYS A 314 -3.05 19.32 -11.10
C LYS A 314 -1.98 18.40 -10.54
N GLU A 315 -2.14 18.03 -9.28
CA GLU A 315 -1.40 16.91 -8.74
C GLU A 315 -2.07 15.63 -9.24
N ILE A 316 -1.31 14.76 -9.91
CA ILE A 316 -1.76 13.44 -10.33
C ILE A 316 -0.94 12.42 -9.57
N THR A 317 -1.59 11.61 -8.75
CA THR A 317 -0.93 10.58 -7.95
C THR A 317 -1.55 9.23 -8.25
N ASN A 318 -0.68 8.19 -8.27
CA ASN A 318 -1.08 6.80 -8.36
C ASN A 318 -0.97 6.21 -6.96
N ASN A 319 -2.09 5.78 -6.40
CA ASN A 319 -2.19 5.33 -5.02
C ASN A 319 -2.74 3.91 -4.96
N PHE A 320 -2.50 3.23 -3.86
CA PHE A 320 -2.95 1.85 -3.61
C PHE A 320 -3.88 1.82 -2.41
N GLY A 321 -4.85 0.92 -2.37
CA GLY A 321 -5.79 0.85 -1.25
C GLY A 321 -6.51 -0.48 -1.10
N PHE A 322 -7.15 -0.67 0.05
CA PHE A 322 -8.05 -1.79 0.32
C PHE A 322 -9.51 -1.34 0.24
N VAL A 323 -10.39 -2.24 -0.22
CA VAL A 323 -11.81 -1.99 -0.47
C VAL A 323 -12.69 -3.09 0.14
N PRO A 324 -12.78 -3.19 1.48
CA PRO A 324 -13.81 -4.02 2.09
C PRO A 324 -15.20 -3.50 1.70
N LYS A 325 -16.12 -4.43 1.41
CA LYS A 325 -17.48 -4.12 0.97
C LYS A 325 -18.46 -5.14 1.53
N VAL A 326 -19.68 -4.68 1.76
CA VAL A 326 -20.85 -5.53 1.99
C VAL A 326 -21.95 -5.14 1.01
N GLY A 327 -22.73 -6.10 0.53
CA GLY A 327 -23.80 -5.83 -0.40
C GLY A 327 -24.79 -6.97 -0.53
N ASN A 328 -25.73 -6.85 -1.46
CA ASN A 328 -26.73 -7.86 -1.74
C ASN A 328 -27.09 -7.87 -3.21
N ILE A 329 -27.12 -9.03 -3.85
CA ILE A 329 -27.56 -9.17 -5.25
C ILE A 329 -29.03 -9.59 -5.27
N ILE A 330 -29.89 -8.68 -5.73
CA ILE A 330 -31.34 -8.86 -5.81
C ILE A 330 -31.71 -9.09 -7.27
N ALA A 331 -32.27 -10.26 -7.59
CA ALA A 331 -32.76 -10.53 -8.94
C ALA A 331 -33.99 -9.66 -9.24
N ILE A 332 -33.90 -8.81 -10.27
CA ILE A 332 -35.07 -8.08 -10.80
C ILE A 332 -35.84 -8.99 -11.76
N ASN A 333 -35.11 -9.68 -12.65
CA ASN A 333 -35.64 -10.67 -13.58
C ASN A 333 -34.55 -11.68 -13.98
N GLU A 334 -34.83 -12.51 -14.99
CA GLU A 334 -33.91 -13.54 -15.48
C GLU A 334 -32.58 -12.98 -16.00
N LYS A 335 -32.53 -11.72 -16.45
CA LYS A 335 -31.35 -11.10 -17.07
C LYS A 335 -30.76 -9.95 -16.26
N LEU A 336 -31.50 -9.38 -15.30
CA LEU A 336 -31.08 -8.19 -14.56
C LEU A 336 -31.05 -8.45 -13.06
N ASN A 337 -29.97 -7.98 -12.44
CA ASN A 337 -29.75 -7.92 -11.00
C ASN A 337 -29.60 -6.46 -10.55
N PHE A 338 -30.13 -6.15 -9.39
CA PHE A 338 -29.83 -4.92 -8.65
C PHE A 338 -28.87 -5.24 -7.51
N ASN A 339 -27.77 -4.49 -7.40
CA ASN A 339 -26.71 -4.72 -6.42
C ASN A 339 -26.44 -3.46 -5.60
N PRO A 340 -27.22 -3.20 -4.53
CA PRO A 340 -26.88 -2.21 -3.51
C PRO A 340 -25.68 -2.68 -2.67
N SER A 341 -24.71 -1.80 -2.46
CA SER A 341 -23.51 -2.10 -1.67
C SER A 341 -22.97 -0.89 -0.91
N ILE A 342 -22.27 -1.18 0.20
CA ILE A 342 -21.52 -0.21 0.98
C ILE A 342 -20.06 -0.67 1.01
N SER A 343 -19.11 0.22 0.67
CA SER A 343 -17.68 -0.06 0.76
C SER A 343 -16.93 1.01 1.52
N VAL A 344 -15.82 0.62 2.15
CA VAL A 344 -14.84 1.56 2.74
C VAL A 344 -13.61 1.56 1.85
N ASN A 345 -13.30 2.70 1.24
CA ASN A 345 -12.12 2.85 0.40
C ASN A 345 -11.01 3.47 1.26
N ASN A 346 -9.98 2.68 1.58
CA ASN A 346 -8.81 3.15 2.31
C ASN A 346 -7.66 3.29 1.32
N VAL A 347 -7.30 4.53 0.97
CA VAL A 347 -6.25 4.79 -0.01
C VAL A 347 -4.97 5.20 0.73
N PHE A 348 -3.95 4.36 0.64
CA PHE A 348 -2.63 4.61 1.20
C PHE A 348 -1.82 5.46 0.23
N TYR A 349 -1.18 6.49 0.78
CA TYR A 349 -0.41 7.47 0.01
C TYR A 349 0.85 7.92 0.76
N LYS A 350 1.85 8.36 -0.02
CA LYS A 350 3.03 9.11 0.45
C LYS A 350 3.01 10.51 -0.20
N GLY A 351 2.45 11.51 0.47
CA GLY A 351 2.56 12.93 0.10
C GLY A 351 1.59 13.83 0.87
N GLU A 352 1.86 15.14 0.86
CA GLU A 352 1.33 16.09 1.85
C GLU A 352 -0.19 16.34 1.77
N LEU A 353 -0.78 16.25 0.58
CA LEU A 353 -2.17 16.69 0.34
C LEU A 353 -3.21 15.56 0.42
N THR A 354 -2.80 14.30 0.36
CA THR A 354 -3.74 13.14 0.38
C THR A 354 -3.37 12.07 1.41
N ASP A 355 -2.58 12.43 2.43
CA ASP A 355 -2.26 11.56 3.55
C ASP A 355 -3.55 11.01 4.20
N GLY A 356 -3.83 9.73 3.95
CA GLY A 356 -5.00 9.02 4.47
C GLY A 356 -6.33 9.32 3.77
N MET A 357 -6.36 9.47 2.44
CA MET A 357 -7.63 9.61 1.70
C MET A 357 -8.53 8.39 1.93
N SER A 358 -9.56 8.55 2.76
CA SER A 358 -10.51 7.50 3.12
C SER A 358 -11.94 7.98 2.92
N PHE A 359 -12.78 7.14 2.34
CA PHE A 359 -14.20 7.47 2.16
C PHE A 359 -15.08 6.22 2.15
N VAL A 360 -16.30 6.37 2.66
CA VAL A 360 -17.34 5.34 2.61
C VAL A 360 -18.18 5.58 1.36
N SER A 361 -18.35 4.56 0.52
CA SER A 361 -19.20 4.64 -0.67
C SER A 361 -20.48 3.85 -0.48
N MET A 362 -21.61 4.45 -0.84
CA MET A 362 -22.88 3.75 -1.04
C MET A 362 -23.13 3.68 -2.54
N ASN A 363 -23.13 2.46 -3.10
CA ASN A 363 -23.24 2.23 -4.53
C ASN A 363 -24.49 1.41 -4.85
N PHE A 364 -25.07 1.71 -6.00
CA PHE A 364 -26.20 1.02 -6.59
C PHE A 364 -25.81 0.62 -8.00
N SER A 365 -25.74 -0.68 -8.25
CA SER A 365 -25.41 -1.23 -9.56
C SER A 365 -26.60 -1.94 -10.20
N LEU A 366 -26.76 -1.80 -11.51
CA LEU A 366 -27.69 -2.60 -12.32
C LEU A 366 -26.88 -3.51 -13.24
N ASN A 367 -26.97 -4.82 -13.01
CA ASN A 367 -26.09 -5.83 -13.59
C ASN A 367 -26.85 -6.72 -14.58
N TYR A 368 -26.35 -6.83 -15.81
CA TYR A 368 -26.88 -7.72 -16.84
C TYR A 368 -26.14 -9.06 -16.82
N LYS A 369 -26.90 -10.16 -16.74
CA LYS A 369 -26.41 -11.53 -16.73
C LYS A 369 -26.15 -12.03 -18.13
N PHE A 370 -24.96 -12.58 -18.33
CA PHE A 370 -24.60 -13.38 -19.49
C PHE A 370 -24.49 -14.84 -19.05
N TYR A 371 -25.22 -15.70 -19.76
CA TYR A 371 -25.30 -17.15 -19.53
C TYR A 371 -24.51 -17.91 -20.57
#